data_AF-A0A970FPR2-F1
#
_entry.id   AF-A0A970FPR2-F1
#
_cell.length_a   1.000
_cell.length_b   1.000
_cell.length_c   1.000
_cell.angle_alpha   90.00
_cell.angle_beta   90.00
_cell.angle_gamma   90.00
#
_symmetry.space_group_name_H-M   'P 1'
#
loop_
_entity.id
_entity.type
_entity.pdbx_description
1 polymer ?
#
loop_
_entity_poly.entity_id
_entity_poly.type
_entity_poly.pdbx_seq_one_letter_code
_entity_poly.pdbx_strand_id
1 'polypeptide(L)'
;MMNDDVKERDALERAYAGRIVLFGELHDHSYSGGTSDGKCSLDMWKKEMPVLKMDFAAILDHRQVRHMYLDEWDDSLFVCGTEPGTSITDSGAEVPNLHYNMLFPNRGALETILSAFPEFEFAGGREGHFTYPRFTTERFGQLIDAVRAHGGFFVIPHPKQIMASQNPLDYWFRDFTGIEVFYMDLNTKETEQNYELWMQLLAKGKRVWACAGGDLHNHPGTGALTTLYARKRCIPSFFPYLRAGDFSCGNVGIRMLMGQTRMGGVCSYDDQRLVLAVGDFHDSVLYENHHYHVELWNDREMVFRAPLDPLRMNYFAVDTDPSAGFYRAEVWDEDRRYRTDTVGYRIAIGNPIWRKGWKP
;
A
#
# COMPACT_ATOMS: atom_id res chain seq x y z
N MET A 1 31.88 -17.41 2.18
CA MET A 1 30.51 -17.97 2.37
C MET A 1 29.92 -17.57 3.71
N MET A 2 30.36 -18.05 4.88
CA MET A 2 29.74 -17.65 6.18
C MET A 2 29.92 -16.16 6.55
N ASN A 3 30.87 -15.45 5.94
CA ASN A 3 31.19 -14.05 6.25
C ASN A 3 30.37 -13.05 5.41
N ASP A 4 29.91 -13.47 4.24
CA ASP A 4 29.23 -12.58 3.27
C ASP A 4 27.75 -12.43 3.64
N ASP A 5 27.08 -13.53 4.02
CA ASP A 5 25.68 -13.48 4.47
C ASP A 5 25.50 -12.67 5.77
N VAL A 6 26.50 -12.71 6.67
CA VAL A 6 26.52 -11.87 7.88
C VAL A 6 26.65 -10.40 7.52
N LYS A 7 27.56 -10.05 6.60
CA LYS A 7 27.75 -8.69 6.12
C LYS A 7 26.50 -8.13 5.44
N GLU A 8 25.83 -8.95 4.63
CA GLU A 8 24.59 -8.60 3.94
C GLU A 8 23.43 -8.37 4.92
N ARG A 9 23.27 -9.27 5.90
CA ARG A 9 22.33 -9.08 7.00
C ARG A 9 22.60 -7.77 7.75
N ASP A 10 23.86 -7.50 8.10
CA ASP A 10 24.21 -6.27 8.82
C ASP A 10 23.94 -5.01 7.97
N ALA A 11 24.05 -5.08 6.65
CA ALA A 11 23.71 -3.98 5.76
C ALA A 11 22.20 -3.69 5.79
N LEU A 12 21.37 -4.74 5.74
CA LEU A 12 19.92 -4.61 5.88
C LEU A 12 19.55 -4.03 7.26
N GLU A 13 20.12 -4.56 8.34
CA GLU A 13 19.85 -4.05 9.69
C GLU A 13 20.27 -2.59 9.86
N ARG A 14 21.42 -2.18 9.30
CA ARG A 14 21.82 -0.77 9.27
C ARG A 14 20.85 0.11 8.47
N ALA A 15 20.34 -0.38 7.35
CA ALA A 15 19.40 0.36 6.51
C ALA A 15 18.06 0.62 7.23
N TYR A 16 17.64 -0.32 8.10
CA TYR A 16 16.41 -0.23 8.89
C TYR A 16 16.64 0.17 10.36
N ALA A 17 17.87 0.48 10.76
CA ALA A 17 18.21 0.81 12.14
C ALA A 17 17.38 1.99 12.69
N GLY A 18 16.92 1.84 13.94
CA GLY A 18 16.13 2.86 14.63
C GLY A 18 14.70 3.02 14.08
N ARG A 19 14.20 2.05 13.33
CA ARG A 19 12.80 1.97 12.90
C ARG A 19 12.05 0.93 13.69
N ILE A 20 10.76 1.17 13.89
CA ILE A 20 9.81 0.27 14.51
C ILE A 20 8.82 -0.22 13.46
N VAL A 21 8.39 -1.47 13.58
CA VAL A 21 7.30 -2.00 12.77
C VAL A 21 5.99 -1.35 13.20
N LEU A 22 5.14 -1.05 12.21
CA LEU A 22 3.83 -0.46 12.40
C LEU A 22 2.84 -1.16 11.48
N PHE A 23 1.67 -1.49 12.00
CA PHE A 23 0.56 -2.09 11.25
C PHE A 23 -0.62 -1.13 11.19
N GLY A 24 -1.26 -0.99 10.03
CA GLY A 24 -2.42 -0.12 9.93
C GLY A 24 -3.07 -0.18 8.57
N GLU A 25 -4.26 0.39 8.49
CA GLU A 25 -5.05 0.45 7.27
C GLU A 25 -4.74 1.72 6.47
N LEU A 26 -4.67 1.62 5.14
CA LEU A 26 -4.50 2.77 4.24
C LEU A 26 -5.80 3.24 3.61
N HIS A 27 -6.94 2.65 3.99
CA HIS A 27 -8.22 2.98 3.38
C HIS A 27 -9.40 2.58 4.27
N ASP A 28 -10.05 3.54 4.91
CA ASP A 28 -11.27 3.32 5.71
C ASP A 28 -12.15 4.57 5.75
N HIS A 29 -13.40 4.38 6.17
CA HIS A 29 -14.42 5.42 6.22
C HIS A 29 -14.94 5.61 7.65
N SER A 30 -15.37 6.84 7.95
CA SER A 30 -15.89 7.19 9.26
C SER A 30 -17.29 7.80 9.22
N TYR A 31 -18.02 7.63 10.31
CA TYR A 31 -19.26 8.34 10.57
C TYR A 31 -18.95 9.74 11.09
N SER A 32 -18.42 10.58 10.21
CA SER A 32 -18.07 11.97 10.50
C SER A 32 -19.21 12.96 10.20
N GLY A 33 -20.34 12.46 9.73
CA GLY A 33 -21.42 13.26 9.14
C GLY A 33 -21.08 13.70 7.71
N GLY A 34 -22.00 14.44 7.07
CA GLY A 34 -21.77 14.99 5.73
C GLY A 34 -22.01 14.00 4.59
N THR A 35 -21.03 13.83 3.70
CA THR A 35 -21.20 13.19 2.38
C THR A 35 -20.60 11.80 2.23
N SER A 36 -19.87 11.33 3.25
CA SER A 36 -19.32 9.98 3.34
C SER A 36 -20.38 8.97 3.77
N ASP A 37 -20.08 7.69 3.58
CA ASP A 37 -20.93 6.53 3.85
C ASP A 37 -20.40 5.62 4.97
N GLY A 38 -19.28 6.01 5.59
CA GLY A 38 -18.78 5.41 6.82
C GLY A 38 -19.83 5.43 7.94
N LYS A 39 -19.91 4.32 8.68
CA LYS A 39 -20.80 4.11 9.83
C LYS A 39 -20.03 3.91 11.14
N CYS A 40 -18.71 3.79 11.06
CA CYS A 40 -17.83 3.68 12.21
C CYS A 40 -17.39 5.06 12.72
N SER A 41 -17.68 5.41 13.98
CA SER A 41 -17.21 6.70 14.53
C SER A 41 -15.70 6.70 14.79
N LEU A 42 -15.08 7.89 14.80
CA LEU A 42 -13.66 8.04 15.16
C LEU A 42 -13.37 7.53 16.59
N ASP A 43 -14.32 7.68 17.52
CA ASP A 43 -14.20 7.11 18.87
C ASP A 43 -14.18 5.57 18.88
N MET A 44 -14.97 4.94 18.01
CA MET A 44 -14.94 3.48 17.85
C MET A 44 -13.57 3.05 17.32
N TRP A 45 -13.05 3.73 16.30
CA TRP A 45 -11.69 3.50 15.81
C TRP A 45 -10.64 3.59 16.91
N LYS A 46 -10.60 4.69 17.68
CA LYS A 46 -9.65 4.87 18.79
C LYS A 46 -9.74 3.77 19.85
N LYS A 47 -10.95 3.26 20.12
CA LYS A 47 -11.19 2.21 21.10
C LYS A 47 -10.74 0.84 20.62
N GLU A 48 -11.01 0.49 19.36
CA GLU A 48 -10.79 -0.85 18.83
C GLU A 48 -9.36 -1.04 18.31
N MET A 49 -8.70 0.00 17.77
CA MET A 49 -7.34 -0.11 17.23
C MET A 49 -6.32 -0.72 18.22
N PRO A 50 -6.30 -0.36 19.53
CA PRO A 50 -5.42 -1.02 20.49
C PRO A 50 -5.72 -2.51 20.67
N VAL A 51 -6.99 -2.92 20.60
CA VAL A 51 -7.42 -4.32 20.70
C VAL A 51 -6.98 -5.10 19.47
N LEU A 52 -7.13 -4.47 18.30
CA LEU A 52 -6.71 -5.00 17.00
C LEU A 52 -5.20 -4.90 16.78
N LYS A 53 -4.45 -4.33 17.73
CA LYS A 53 -3.00 -4.07 17.64
C LYS A 53 -2.59 -3.24 16.41
N MET A 54 -3.46 -2.32 16.01
CA MET A 54 -3.19 -1.37 14.94
C MET A 54 -2.48 -0.12 15.48
N ASP A 55 -1.54 0.39 14.69
CA ASP A 55 -0.78 1.59 14.98
C ASP A 55 -1.38 2.85 14.35
N PHE A 56 -2.03 2.71 13.18
CA PHE A 56 -2.65 3.79 12.45
C PHE A 56 -3.84 3.31 11.60
N ALA A 57 -4.71 4.25 11.20
CA ALA A 57 -5.76 4.02 10.21
C ALA A 57 -5.91 5.27 9.33
N ALA A 58 -6.02 5.09 8.01
CA ALA A 58 -6.29 6.20 7.11
C ALA A 58 -7.80 6.38 6.94
N ILE A 59 -8.32 7.50 7.46
CA ILE A 59 -9.73 7.83 7.35
C ILE A 59 -9.92 8.72 6.12
N LEU A 60 -10.49 8.16 5.07
CA LEU A 60 -10.51 8.71 3.71
C LEU A 60 -11.93 9.02 3.23
N ASP A 61 -12.71 9.69 4.08
CA ASP A 61 -14.11 9.98 3.80
C ASP A 61 -14.36 10.67 2.45
N HIS A 62 -15.45 10.26 1.80
CA HIS A 62 -15.84 10.77 0.49
C HIS A 62 -16.30 12.22 0.53
N ARG A 63 -15.82 13.02 -0.44
CA ARG A 63 -16.33 14.37 -0.76
C ARG A 63 -16.25 15.39 0.37
N GLN A 64 -15.39 15.16 1.36
CA GLN A 64 -15.26 16.06 2.49
C GLN A 64 -13.88 16.04 3.15
N VAL A 65 -13.62 17.08 3.95
CA VAL A 65 -12.47 17.17 4.86
C VAL A 65 -12.87 17.22 6.33
N ARG A 66 -14.18 17.23 6.60
CA ARG A 66 -14.79 17.44 7.93
C ARG A 66 -14.24 16.50 9.00
N HIS A 67 -14.06 15.22 8.68
CA HIS A 67 -13.56 14.20 9.61
C HIS A 67 -12.25 14.59 10.27
N MET A 68 -11.35 15.27 9.56
CA MET A 68 -10.07 15.74 10.09
C MET A 68 -10.19 16.93 11.04
N TYR A 69 -11.38 17.52 11.20
CA TYR A 69 -11.63 18.70 12.03
C TYR A 69 -12.50 18.45 13.25
N LEU A 70 -12.99 17.22 13.40
CA LEU A 70 -13.75 16.76 14.55
C LEU A 70 -12.86 16.68 15.80
N ASP A 71 -13.45 16.90 16.97
CA ASP A 71 -12.73 16.85 18.25
C ASP A 71 -12.18 15.45 18.55
N GLU A 72 -12.82 14.43 17.99
CA GLU A 72 -12.43 13.03 18.09
C GLU A 72 -11.21 12.67 17.25
N TRP A 73 -10.78 13.55 16.33
CA TRP A 73 -9.62 13.32 15.47
C TRP A 73 -8.32 13.29 16.27
N ASP A 74 -7.50 12.27 16.05
CA ASP A 74 -6.21 12.07 16.70
C ASP A 74 -5.08 12.00 15.66
N ASP A 75 -4.27 13.06 15.55
CA ASP A 75 -3.14 13.16 14.62
C ASP A 75 -2.00 12.15 14.92
N SER A 76 -2.07 11.42 16.06
CA SER A 76 -1.15 10.33 16.36
C SER A 76 -1.62 8.97 15.82
N LEU A 77 -2.91 8.83 15.49
CA LEU A 77 -3.53 7.58 15.04
C LEU A 77 -4.04 7.65 13.60
N PHE A 78 -4.61 8.79 13.18
CA PHE A 78 -5.32 8.88 11.92
C PHE A 78 -4.52 9.54 10.81
N VAL A 79 -4.41 8.86 9.67
CA VAL A 79 -3.81 9.43 8.47
C VAL A 79 -4.85 10.31 7.78
N CYS A 80 -4.48 11.56 7.54
CA CYS A 80 -5.31 12.52 6.83
C CYS A 80 -5.47 12.14 5.35
N GLY A 81 -6.66 12.30 4.78
CA GLY A 81 -6.87 12.12 3.36
C GLY A 81 -8.34 12.07 2.96
N THR A 82 -8.58 11.67 1.72
CA THR A 82 -9.92 11.47 1.16
C THR A 82 -9.86 10.49 -0.01
N GLU A 83 -10.97 9.79 -0.26
CA GLU A 83 -11.22 8.99 -1.46
C GLU A 83 -12.25 9.70 -2.37
N PRO A 84 -11.81 10.40 -3.44
CA PRO A 84 -12.74 10.86 -4.45
C PRO A 84 -13.01 9.81 -5.52
N GLY A 85 -14.23 9.81 -6.04
CA GLY A 85 -14.53 9.29 -7.37
C GLY A 85 -14.17 10.30 -8.46
N THR A 86 -13.88 9.81 -9.67
CA THR A 86 -13.70 10.63 -10.87
C THR A 86 -14.06 9.87 -12.14
N SER A 87 -14.04 10.59 -13.27
CA SER A 87 -14.24 10.10 -14.63
C SER A 87 -13.14 10.64 -15.53
N ILE A 88 -12.45 9.75 -16.26
CA ILE A 88 -11.37 10.09 -17.21
C ILE A 88 -11.94 10.31 -18.60
N THR A 89 -12.10 11.57 -18.99
CA THR A 89 -12.92 11.96 -20.14
C THR A 89 -12.33 11.58 -21.50
N ASP A 90 -11.03 11.26 -21.56
CA ASP A 90 -10.27 10.95 -22.78
C ASP A 90 -9.69 9.52 -22.80
N SER A 91 -10.08 8.65 -21.86
CA SER A 91 -9.50 7.31 -21.71
C SER A 91 -9.83 6.33 -22.84
N GLY A 92 -10.95 6.55 -23.56
CA GLY A 92 -11.47 5.58 -24.52
C GLY A 92 -12.03 4.29 -23.90
N ALA A 93 -12.04 4.17 -22.57
CA ALA A 93 -12.59 3.03 -21.85
C ALA A 93 -14.13 3.02 -21.89
N GLU A 94 -14.74 1.84 -21.96
CA GLU A 94 -16.20 1.67 -22.02
C GLU A 94 -16.89 2.32 -20.81
N VAL A 95 -16.29 2.12 -19.64
CA VAL A 95 -16.63 2.86 -18.44
C VAL A 95 -15.34 3.63 -18.09
N PRO A 96 -15.38 4.96 -17.89
CA PRO A 96 -14.17 5.74 -17.61
C PRO A 96 -14.01 6.17 -16.14
N ASN A 97 -14.71 5.53 -15.21
CA ASN A 97 -14.81 5.98 -13.82
C ASN A 97 -13.82 5.25 -12.90
N LEU A 98 -13.31 5.92 -11.88
CA LEU A 98 -12.43 5.30 -10.88
C LEU A 98 -12.51 6.05 -9.55
N HIS A 99 -12.11 5.37 -8.48
CA HIS A 99 -11.76 6.00 -7.21
C HIS A 99 -10.23 6.14 -7.09
N TYR A 100 -9.80 7.04 -6.22
CA TYR A 100 -8.40 7.24 -5.87
C TYR A 100 -8.28 7.79 -4.46
N ASN A 101 -7.22 7.42 -3.76
CA ASN A 101 -6.94 7.90 -2.41
C ASN A 101 -5.83 8.93 -2.47
N MET A 102 -6.04 10.06 -1.80
CA MET A 102 -5.00 11.06 -1.54
C MET A 102 -4.75 11.12 -0.03
N LEU A 103 -3.60 10.61 0.40
CA LEU A 103 -3.18 10.60 1.79
C LEU A 103 -2.13 11.67 2.03
N PHE A 104 -2.14 12.31 3.20
CA PHE A 104 -1.21 13.39 3.54
C PHE A 104 -0.68 13.30 4.98
N PRO A 105 0.55 13.80 5.23
CA PRO A 105 1.11 13.86 6.58
C PRO A 105 0.39 14.87 7.48
N ASN A 106 -0.43 15.76 6.90
CA ASN A 106 -1.24 16.73 7.61
C ASN A 106 -2.43 17.17 6.73
N ARG A 107 -3.50 17.63 7.38
CA ARG A 107 -4.76 18.07 6.73
C ARG A 107 -4.60 19.26 5.77
N GLY A 108 -3.68 20.20 6.05
CA GLY A 108 -3.52 21.41 5.23
C GLY A 108 -3.00 21.15 3.81
N ALA A 109 -2.27 20.06 3.61
CA ALA A 109 -1.82 19.65 2.28
C ALA A 109 -2.99 19.24 1.38
N LEU A 110 -4.01 18.54 1.91
CA LEU A 110 -5.20 18.17 1.14
C LEU A 110 -5.98 19.42 0.71
N GLU A 111 -6.21 20.37 1.61
CA GLU A 111 -6.92 21.61 1.28
C GLU A 111 -6.20 22.44 0.21
N THR A 112 -4.86 22.43 0.24
CA THR A 112 -4.03 23.08 -0.80
C THR A 112 -4.27 22.44 -2.16
N ILE A 113 -4.33 21.10 -2.23
CA ILE A 113 -4.65 20.38 -3.46
C ILE A 113 -6.08 20.68 -3.93
N LEU A 114 -7.07 20.56 -3.04
CA LEU A 114 -8.47 20.83 -3.37
C LEU A 114 -8.68 22.27 -3.87
N SER A 115 -7.91 23.24 -3.36
CA SER A 115 -7.96 24.63 -3.82
C SER A 115 -7.22 24.86 -5.14
N ALA A 116 -6.16 24.10 -5.42
CA ALA A 116 -5.36 24.23 -6.64
C ALA A 116 -6.00 23.54 -7.87
N PHE A 117 -6.97 22.66 -7.64
CA PHE A 117 -7.70 21.92 -8.67
C PHE A 117 -9.18 22.34 -8.63
N PRO A 118 -9.57 23.39 -9.39
CA PRO A 118 -10.94 23.92 -9.35
C PRO A 118 -12.01 22.90 -9.74
N GLU A 119 -11.63 21.79 -10.40
CA GLU A 119 -12.50 20.67 -10.73
C GLU A 119 -13.19 20.03 -9.52
N PHE A 120 -12.63 20.20 -8.31
CA PHE A 120 -13.25 19.72 -7.06
C PHE A 120 -14.37 20.62 -6.54
N GLU A 121 -14.44 21.89 -6.98
CA GLU A 121 -15.42 22.87 -6.47
C GLU A 121 -15.42 22.98 -4.93
N PHE A 122 -14.23 22.90 -4.32
CA PHE A 122 -14.08 22.84 -2.86
C PHE A 122 -14.56 24.11 -2.16
N ALA A 123 -15.40 23.94 -1.13
CA ALA A 123 -15.94 25.03 -0.31
C ALA A 123 -16.22 24.54 1.12
N GLY A 124 -16.43 25.46 2.08
CA GLY A 124 -16.90 25.13 3.43
C GLY A 124 -15.82 25.09 4.54
N GLY A 125 -14.54 25.30 4.20
CA GLY A 125 -13.46 25.39 5.20
C GLY A 125 -13.32 24.11 6.04
N ARG A 126 -13.43 24.23 7.37
CA ARG A 126 -13.38 23.07 8.29
C ARG A 126 -14.53 22.08 8.09
N GLU A 127 -15.66 22.57 7.58
CA GLU A 127 -16.80 21.77 7.15
C GLU A 127 -16.74 21.53 5.64
N GLY A 128 -15.52 21.42 5.12
CA GLY A 128 -15.28 21.50 3.69
C GLY A 128 -15.82 20.29 2.96
N HIS A 129 -16.45 20.54 1.82
CA HIS A 129 -16.99 19.55 0.91
C HIS A 129 -16.53 19.85 -0.52
N PHE A 130 -16.52 18.81 -1.35
CA PHE A 130 -16.17 18.91 -2.76
C PHE A 130 -17.02 17.97 -3.61
N THR A 131 -17.09 18.21 -4.91
CA THR A 131 -17.78 17.34 -5.86
C THR A 131 -16.80 16.32 -6.46
N TYR A 132 -17.31 15.22 -7.01
CA TYR A 132 -16.46 14.30 -7.75
C TYR A 132 -16.01 14.96 -9.06
N PRO A 133 -14.69 15.22 -9.23
CA PRO A 133 -14.20 15.92 -10.40
C PRO A 133 -14.24 15.02 -11.64
N ARG A 134 -14.12 15.63 -12.80
CA ARG A 134 -13.80 14.94 -14.06
C ARG A 134 -12.45 15.41 -14.55
N PHE A 135 -11.63 14.50 -15.05
CA PHE A 135 -10.27 14.82 -15.49
C PHE A 135 -9.99 14.27 -16.88
N THR A 136 -9.09 14.91 -17.61
CA THR A 136 -8.34 14.25 -18.67
C THR A 136 -7.22 13.40 -18.07
N THR A 137 -6.67 12.47 -18.83
CA THR A 137 -5.55 11.62 -18.41
C THR A 137 -4.33 12.47 -18.00
N GLU A 138 -4.04 13.51 -18.77
CA GLU A 138 -2.96 14.45 -18.46
C GLU A 138 -3.20 15.19 -17.14
N ARG A 139 -4.41 15.74 -16.95
CA ARG A 139 -4.75 16.52 -15.75
C ARG A 139 -4.76 15.65 -14.49
N PHE A 140 -5.21 14.41 -14.60
CA PHE A 140 -5.13 13.44 -13.50
C PHE A 140 -3.66 13.10 -13.18
N GLY A 141 -2.80 12.97 -14.19
CA GLY A 141 -1.35 12.87 -13.99
C GLY A 141 -0.76 14.06 -13.22
N GLN A 142 -1.19 15.29 -13.55
CA GLN A 142 -0.80 16.51 -12.82
C GLN A 142 -1.29 16.50 -11.36
N LEU A 143 -2.47 15.95 -11.09
CA LEU A 143 -2.98 15.76 -9.73
C LEU A 143 -2.08 14.82 -8.93
N ILE A 144 -1.71 13.66 -9.49
CA ILE A 144 -0.81 12.71 -8.83
C ILE A 144 0.55 13.38 -8.53
N ASP A 145 1.10 14.11 -9.50
CA ASP A 145 2.36 14.83 -9.34
C ASP A 145 2.26 15.90 -8.24
N ALA A 146 1.13 16.63 -8.18
CA ALA A 146 0.89 17.65 -7.16
C ALA A 146 0.73 17.06 -5.75
N VAL A 147 0.00 15.96 -5.60
CA VAL A 147 -0.14 15.23 -4.31
C VAL A 147 1.25 14.82 -3.82
N ARG A 148 2.08 14.24 -4.69
CA ARG A 148 3.45 13.85 -4.35
C ARG A 148 4.32 15.04 -4.01
N ALA A 149 4.19 16.16 -4.72
CA ALA A 149 4.96 17.39 -4.47
C ALA A 149 4.63 18.00 -3.09
N HIS A 150 3.38 17.87 -2.63
CA HIS A 150 2.93 18.32 -1.31
C HIS A 150 3.15 17.27 -0.21
N GLY A 151 3.99 16.27 -0.46
CA GLY A 151 4.37 15.28 0.54
C GLY A 151 3.33 14.20 0.79
N GLY A 152 2.29 14.11 -0.04
CA GLY A 152 1.26 13.08 0.03
C GLY A 152 1.63 11.77 -0.66
N PHE A 153 0.75 10.79 -0.52
CA PHE A 153 0.80 9.48 -1.17
C PHE A 153 -0.51 9.26 -1.94
N PHE A 154 -0.41 8.68 -3.13
CA PHE A 154 -1.52 8.50 -4.06
C PHE A 154 -1.72 7.02 -4.35
N VAL A 155 -2.95 6.53 -4.20
CA VAL A 155 -3.30 5.13 -4.40
C VAL A 155 -4.53 5.02 -5.30
N ILE A 156 -4.58 4.02 -6.17
CA ILE A 156 -5.79 3.59 -6.85
C ILE A 156 -6.39 2.44 -6.03
N PRO A 157 -7.43 2.70 -5.20
CA PRO A 157 -8.08 1.67 -4.42
C PRO A 157 -8.95 0.77 -5.28
N HIS A 158 -9.15 -0.46 -4.80
CA HIS A 158 -10.05 -1.50 -5.28
C HIS A 158 -10.34 -1.50 -6.78
N PRO A 159 -9.31 -1.52 -7.65
CA PRO A 159 -9.47 -1.33 -9.08
C PRO A 159 -10.27 -2.43 -9.80
N LYS A 160 -10.83 -3.43 -9.12
CA LYS A 160 -11.69 -4.44 -9.76
C LYS A 160 -13.07 -4.57 -9.14
N GLN A 161 -13.42 -3.78 -8.12
CA GLN A 161 -14.65 -4.06 -7.37
C GLN A 161 -15.89 -3.26 -7.79
N ILE A 162 -15.78 -1.97 -8.14
CA ILE A 162 -17.01 -1.13 -8.16
C ILE A 162 -17.44 -0.70 -9.56
N MET A 163 -16.55 -0.69 -10.54
CA MET A 163 -16.91 -0.23 -11.88
C MET A 163 -16.16 -1.03 -12.94
N ALA A 164 -16.86 -1.48 -13.97
CA ALA A 164 -16.29 -2.19 -15.14
C ALA A 164 -15.27 -1.34 -15.96
N SER A 165 -14.76 -0.25 -15.39
CA SER A 165 -13.85 0.78 -15.90
C SER A 165 -12.46 0.82 -15.30
N GLN A 166 -12.27 0.22 -14.12
CA GLN A 166 -11.03 0.39 -13.36
C GLN A 166 -9.95 -0.55 -13.94
N ASN A 167 -9.57 -0.33 -15.19
CA ASN A 167 -8.44 -1.02 -15.76
C ASN A 167 -7.35 0.01 -16.07
N PRO A 168 -6.41 0.27 -15.12
CA PRO A 168 -5.19 1.03 -15.40
C PRO A 168 -4.34 0.48 -16.56
N LEU A 169 -4.71 -0.67 -17.15
CA LEU A 169 -4.16 -1.16 -18.41
C LEU A 169 -4.70 -0.40 -19.64
N ASP A 170 -5.89 0.19 -19.54
CA ASP A 170 -6.53 0.95 -20.62
C ASP A 170 -5.93 2.36 -20.74
N TYR A 171 -5.45 2.92 -19.63
CA TYR A 171 -4.76 4.20 -19.56
C TYR A 171 -3.81 4.23 -18.35
N TRP A 172 -2.60 4.77 -18.56
CA TRP A 172 -1.54 4.79 -17.55
C TRP A 172 -1.19 6.23 -17.13
N PHE A 173 -1.19 6.50 -15.83
CA PHE A 173 -0.97 7.87 -15.34
C PHE A 173 0.50 8.14 -14.94
N ARG A 174 1.00 7.48 -13.89
CA ARG A 174 2.29 7.80 -13.27
C ARG A 174 2.92 6.61 -12.57
N ASP A 175 4.23 6.45 -12.77
CA ASP A 175 5.07 5.56 -11.97
C ASP A 175 5.10 6.02 -10.51
N PHE A 176 5.33 5.06 -9.62
CA PHE A 176 5.38 5.20 -8.17
C PHE A 176 4.04 5.66 -7.58
N THR A 177 2.97 5.08 -8.12
CA THR A 177 1.60 5.17 -7.61
C THR A 177 1.26 3.85 -6.90
N GLY A 178 0.54 3.92 -5.79
CA GLY A 178 0.02 2.74 -5.11
C GLY A 178 -1.17 2.13 -5.86
N ILE A 179 -1.27 0.82 -5.87
CA ILE A 179 -2.44 0.05 -6.29
C ILE A 179 -2.86 -0.78 -5.09
N GLU A 180 -4.11 -0.65 -4.66
CA GLU A 180 -4.64 -1.51 -3.61
C GLU A 180 -4.83 -2.92 -4.17
N VAL A 181 -4.00 -3.83 -3.67
CA VAL A 181 -3.96 -5.23 -4.07
C VAL A 181 -4.76 -6.05 -3.07
N PHE A 182 -4.45 -5.92 -1.77
CA PHE A 182 -5.26 -6.51 -0.72
C PHE A 182 -6.38 -5.57 -0.36
N TYR A 183 -7.60 -6.05 -0.52
CA TYR A 183 -8.81 -5.24 -0.41
C TYR A 183 -9.86 -5.95 0.44
N MET A 184 -10.30 -5.28 1.52
CA MET A 184 -11.16 -5.78 2.61
C MET A 184 -10.59 -6.95 3.40
N ASP A 185 -10.14 -8.00 2.72
CA ASP A 185 -9.53 -9.19 3.28
C ASP A 185 -8.47 -9.73 2.29
N LEU A 186 -7.42 -10.36 2.83
CA LEU A 186 -6.32 -10.98 2.09
C LEU A 186 -6.78 -12.04 1.07
N ASN A 187 -7.99 -12.57 1.25
CA ASN A 187 -8.46 -13.76 0.57
C ASN A 187 -9.87 -13.59 -0.02
N THR A 188 -10.08 -12.52 -0.77
CA THR A 188 -11.30 -12.26 -1.54
C THR A 188 -11.05 -12.46 -3.03
N LYS A 189 -12.13 -12.62 -3.82
CA LYS A 189 -12.03 -12.68 -5.29
C LYS A 189 -11.47 -11.37 -5.85
N GLU A 190 -11.82 -10.27 -5.21
CA GLU A 190 -11.39 -8.93 -5.56
C GLU A 190 -9.91 -8.73 -5.32
N THR A 191 -9.39 -9.21 -4.18
CA THR A 191 -7.95 -9.24 -3.91
C THR A 191 -7.21 -10.04 -4.97
N GLU A 192 -7.73 -11.19 -5.40
CA GLU A 192 -7.15 -12.00 -6.48
C GLU A 192 -7.12 -11.21 -7.81
N GLN A 193 -8.23 -10.58 -8.19
CA GLN A 193 -8.34 -9.78 -9.41
C GLN A 193 -7.44 -8.54 -9.39
N ASN A 194 -7.32 -7.87 -8.24
CA ASN A 194 -6.44 -6.72 -8.04
C ASN A 194 -4.97 -7.15 -8.14
N TYR A 195 -4.61 -8.31 -7.58
CA TYR A 195 -3.28 -8.88 -7.71
C TYR A 195 -2.93 -9.20 -9.18
N GLU A 196 -3.85 -9.84 -9.91
CA GLU A 196 -3.67 -10.11 -11.34
C GLU A 196 -3.45 -8.82 -12.16
N LEU A 197 -4.22 -7.78 -11.87
CA LEU A 197 -4.04 -6.47 -12.49
C LEU A 197 -2.66 -5.88 -12.18
N TRP A 198 -2.26 -5.90 -10.91
CA TRP A 198 -0.95 -5.40 -10.49
C TRP A 198 0.19 -6.13 -11.22
N MET A 199 0.11 -7.45 -11.32
CA MET A 199 1.04 -8.27 -12.09
C MET A 199 1.08 -7.89 -13.58
N GLN A 200 -0.08 -7.63 -14.20
CA GLN A 200 -0.15 -7.18 -15.58
C GLN A 200 0.48 -5.79 -15.78
N LEU A 201 0.35 -4.89 -14.80
CA LEU A 201 1.01 -3.58 -14.83
C LEU A 201 2.53 -3.72 -14.72
N LEU A 202 3.01 -4.57 -13.81
CA LEU A 202 4.44 -4.88 -13.71
C LEU A 202 4.98 -5.46 -15.01
N ALA A 203 4.29 -6.43 -15.62
CA ALA A 203 4.69 -7.02 -16.90
C ALA A 203 4.74 -5.99 -18.05
N LYS A 204 3.93 -4.92 -17.98
CA LYS A 204 3.97 -3.77 -18.90
C LYS A 204 5.03 -2.72 -18.53
N GLY A 205 5.90 -3.01 -17.58
CA GLY A 205 7.02 -2.15 -17.21
C GLY A 205 6.63 -0.98 -16.33
N LYS A 206 5.40 -0.98 -15.81
CA LYS A 206 4.90 0.08 -14.94
C LYS A 206 5.49 -0.11 -13.55
N ARG A 207 5.93 0.99 -12.92
CA ARG A 207 6.46 0.94 -11.57
C ARG A 207 5.35 1.31 -10.60
N VAL A 208 4.61 0.32 -10.11
CA VAL A 208 3.51 0.50 -9.15
C VAL A 208 3.79 -0.25 -7.87
N TRP A 209 3.37 0.31 -6.74
CA TRP A 209 3.48 -0.34 -5.44
C TRP A 209 2.18 -1.06 -5.10
N ALA A 210 2.28 -2.28 -4.59
CA ALA A 210 1.15 -2.96 -3.98
C ALA A 210 0.86 -2.29 -2.62
N CYS A 211 -0.41 -2.03 -2.35
CA CYS A 211 -0.94 -1.46 -1.11
C CYS A 211 -2.06 -2.34 -0.56
N ALA A 212 -2.35 -2.22 0.73
CA ALA A 212 -3.44 -2.93 1.37
C ALA A 212 -4.38 -1.92 2.05
N GLY A 213 -5.69 -2.12 1.90
CA GLY A 213 -6.72 -1.27 2.48
C GLY A 213 -8.03 -2.03 2.71
N GLY A 214 -8.61 -1.84 3.88
CA GLY A 214 -9.80 -2.56 4.33
C GLY A 214 -11.10 -2.02 3.74
N ASP A 215 -11.13 -0.76 3.32
CA ASP A 215 -12.33 -0.04 2.90
C ASP A 215 -13.49 -0.23 3.89
N LEU A 216 -13.16 -0.11 5.19
CA LEU A 216 -14.10 -0.50 6.23
C LEU A 216 -15.08 0.63 6.52
N HIS A 217 -16.35 0.28 6.40
CA HIS A 217 -17.45 1.20 6.63
C HIS A 217 -18.13 0.97 7.98
N ASN A 218 -18.20 -0.27 8.46
CA ASN A 218 -19.08 -0.62 9.58
C ASN A 218 -18.34 -0.77 10.91
N HIS A 219 -17.10 -1.24 10.90
CA HIS A 219 -16.27 -1.46 12.08
C HIS A 219 -14.79 -1.49 11.71
N PRO A 220 -13.88 -1.20 12.65
CA PRO A 220 -12.44 -1.40 12.46
C PRO A 220 -12.11 -2.88 12.21
N GLY A 221 -10.99 -3.18 11.57
CA GLY A 221 -10.62 -4.54 11.19
C GLY A 221 -9.16 -4.65 10.78
N THR A 222 -8.73 -5.89 10.58
CA THR A 222 -7.33 -6.24 10.26
C THR A 222 -7.22 -7.09 9.01
N GLY A 223 -8.24 -7.00 8.14
CA GLY A 223 -8.39 -7.86 6.98
C GLY A 223 -7.38 -7.56 5.87
N ALA A 224 -6.94 -6.30 5.74
CA ALA A 224 -6.01 -5.89 4.69
C ALA A 224 -5.01 -4.84 5.20
N LEU A 225 -4.23 -5.18 6.23
CA LEU A 225 -3.28 -4.23 6.82
C LEU A 225 -2.11 -3.95 5.89
N THR A 226 -1.56 -2.74 6.01
CA THR A 226 -0.23 -2.36 5.53
C THR A 226 0.77 -2.44 6.68
N THR A 227 1.93 -3.05 6.42
CA THR A 227 3.04 -3.10 7.39
C THR A 227 4.16 -2.16 6.93
N LEU A 228 4.60 -1.24 7.79
CA LEU A 228 5.68 -0.29 7.47
C LEU A 228 6.68 -0.13 8.61
N TYR A 229 7.90 0.28 8.28
CA TYR A 229 8.96 0.53 9.26
C TYR A 229 9.28 2.02 9.32
N ALA A 230 8.92 2.69 10.42
CA ALA A 230 9.15 4.12 10.60
C ALA A 230 9.97 4.44 11.87
N ARG A 231 10.54 5.64 11.94
CA ARG A 231 11.40 6.05 13.07
C ARG A 231 10.61 6.33 14.35
N LYS A 232 9.33 6.67 14.22
CA LYS A 232 8.45 7.08 15.33
C LYS A 232 7.03 6.61 15.01
N ARG A 233 6.21 6.38 16.03
CA ARG A 233 4.77 6.17 15.87
C ARG A 233 4.08 7.54 15.80
N CYS A 234 4.21 8.20 14.66
CA CYS A 234 3.45 9.42 14.35
C CYS A 234 3.29 9.60 12.84
N ILE A 235 2.11 10.05 12.42
CA ILE A 235 1.66 10.07 11.03
C ILE A 235 2.65 10.72 10.06
N PRO A 236 3.22 11.93 10.33
CA PRO A 236 4.17 12.55 9.41
C PRO A 236 5.43 11.70 9.16
N SER A 237 5.81 10.85 10.11
CA SER A 237 7.01 10.03 9.98
C SER A 237 6.84 8.83 9.05
N PHE A 238 5.62 8.49 8.65
CA PHE A 238 5.32 7.34 7.77
C PHE A 238 5.52 7.70 6.30
N PHE A 239 5.22 8.94 5.93
CA PHE A 239 5.19 9.41 4.54
C PHE A 239 6.51 9.27 3.77
N PRO A 240 7.71 9.47 4.37
CA PRO A 240 8.95 9.19 3.67
C PRO A 240 9.07 7.74 3.19
N TYR A 241 8.41 6.78 3.85
CA TYR A 241 8.43 5.36 3.51
C TYR A 241 7.31 5.00 2.53
N LEU A 242 6.09 5.49 2.77
CA LEU A 242 4.97 5.34 1.83
C LEU A 242 5.31 5.91 0.45
N ARG A 243 5.93 7.10 0.39
CA ARG A 243 6.36 7.74 -0.86
C ARG A 243 7.60 7.12 -1.51
N ALA A 244 8.20 6.12 -0.87
CA ALA A 244 9.32 5.37 -1.41
C ALA A 244 8.95 3.93 -1.76
N GLY A 245 7.72 3.48 -1.49
CA GLY A 245 7.34 2.08 -1.59
C GLY A 245 8.02 1.18 -0.55
N ASP A 246 8.56 1.76 0.52
CA ASP A 246 9.26 1.03 1.59
C ASP A 246 8.29 0.55 2.67
N PHE A 247 7.30 -0.24 2.24
CA PHE A 247 6.31 -0.92 3.07
C PHE A 247 5.88 -2.25 2.43
N SER A 248 5.28 -3.14 3.22
CA SER A 248 4.60 -4.35 2.76
C SER A 248 3.10 -4.09 2.55
N CYS A 249 2.55 -4.62 1.47
CA CYS A 249 1.11 -4.83 1.32
C CYS A 249 0.74 -6.12 2.06
N GLY A 250 0.10 -6.03 3.22
CA GLY A 250 -0.29 -7.19 4.05
C GLY A 250 0.28 -7.15 5.47
N ASN A 251 -0.11 -8.17 6.23
CA ASN A 251 -0.02 -8.25 7.69
C ASN A 251 1.32 -8.84 8.19
N VAL A 252 2.37 -8.81 7.35
CA VAL A 252 3.71 -9.33 7.67
C VAL A 252 4.79 -8.33 7.27
N GLY A 253 5.74 -8.13 8.17
CA GLY A 253 6.93 -7.33 7.92
C GLY A 253 7.86 -7.98 6.88
N ILE A 254 8.10 -7.26 5.79
CA ILE A 254 9.11 -7.61 4.78
C ILE A 254 10.06 -6.42 4.69
N ARG A 255 11.37 -6.69 4.72
CA ARG A 255 12.43 -5.69 4.53
C ARG A 255 13.32 -6.21 3.42
N MET A 256 13.57 -5.41 2.39
CA MET A 256 14.45 -5.80 1.29
C MET A 256 15.48 -4.70 1.04
N LEU A 257 16.70 -5.12 0.67
CA LEU A 257 17.79 -4.24 0.31
C LEU A 257 18.58 -4.86 -0.84
N MET A 258 18.82 -4.07 -1.87
CA MET A 258 19.76 -4.39 -2.94
C MET A 258 20.79 -3.26 -3.05
N GLY A 259 22.04 -3.57 -2.70
CA GLY A 259 23.09 -2.57 -2.52
C GLY A 259 22.73 -1.57 -1.40
N GLN A 260 22.26 -0.37 -1.77
CA GLN A 260 21.78 0.67 -0.84
C GLN A 260 20.30 1.01 -1.04
N THR A 261 19.63 0.33 -1.96
CA THR A 261 18.26 0.61 -2.36
C THR A 261 17.32 -0.34 -1.65
N ARG A 262 16.37 0.24 -0.91
CA ARG A 262 15.29 -0.49 -0.23
C ARG A 262 14.18 -0.89 -1.21
N MET A 263 13.28 -1.78 -0.78
CA MET A 263 12.06 -2.10 -1.52
C MET A 263 11.31 -0.83 -1.97
N GLY A 264 10.67 -0.92 -3.14
CA GLY A 264 10.01 0.21 -3.79
C GLY A 264 10.92 1.14 -4.60
N GLY A 265 12.25 0.93 -4.53
CA GLY A 265 13.25 1.76 -5.21
C GLY A 265 13.74 1.22 -6.56
N VAL A 266 14.68 1.96 -7.15
CA VAL A 266 15.34 1.61 -8.43
C VAL A 266 16.86 1.60 -8.25
N CYS A 267 17.55 0.57 -8.71
CA CYS A 267 19.02 0.47 -8.67
C CYS A 267 19.62 -0.30 -9.85
N SER A 268 20.95 -0.27 -9.99
CA SER A 268 21.64 -1.25 -10.85
C SER A 268 21.77 -2.57 -10.10
N TYR A 269 21.77 -3.69 -10.83
CA TYR A 269 21.87 -5.03 -10.25
C TYR A 269 23.28 -5.60 -10.35
N ASP A 270 24.19 -4.92 -11.06
CA ASP A 270 25.55 -5.39 -11.31
C ASP A 270 26.27 -5.70 -9.99
N ASP A 271 26.69 -6.96 -9.83
CA ASP A 271 27.38 -7.49 -8.66
C ASP A 271 26.64 -7.29 -7.32
N GLN A 272 25.30 -7.21 -7.34
CA GLN A 272 24.48 -7.06 -6.14
C GLN A 272 23.73 -8.35 -5.79
N ARG A 273 23.62 -8.61 -4.49
CA ARG A 273 22.67 -9.60 -3.95
C ARG A 273 21.44 -8.87 -3.44
N LEU A 274 20.30 -9.57 -3.48
CA LEU A 274 19.10 -9.15 -2.80
C LEU A 274 19.12 -9.73 -1.39
N VAL A 275 19.13 -8.85 -0.39
CA VAL A 275 18.98 -9.23 1.01
C VAL A 275 17.55 -9.00 1.41
N LEU A 276 16.90 -9.99 2.02
CA LEU A 276 15.57 -9.86 2.57
C LEU A 276 15.52 -10.36 4.02
N ALA A 277 14.69 -9.69 4.82
CA ALA A 277 14.26 -10.16 6.11
C ALA A 277 12.73 -10.22 6.16
N VAL A 278 12.20 -11.33 6.65
CA VAL A 278 10.76 -11.57 6.80
C VAL A 278 10.47 -11.97 8.24
N GLY A 279 9.53 -11.28 8.86
CA GLY A 279 9.16 -11.46 10.25
C GLY A 279 8.07 -10.48 10.63
N ASP A 280 7.93 -10.20 11.93
CA ASP A 280 6.92 -9.28 12.46
C ASP A 280 5.53 -9.62 11.92
N PHE A 281 5.08 -10.85 12.18
CA PHE A 281 3.73 -11.29 11.82
C PHE A 281 2.74 -10.59 12.74
N HIS A 282 1.72 -9.96 12.17
CA HIS A 282 0.60 -9.48 12.95
C HIS A 282 -0.19 -10.66 13.52
N ASP A 283 -0.72 -10.50 14.74
CA ASP A 283 -1.52 -11.54 15.42
C ASP A 283 -2.67 -12.09 14.56
N SER A 284 -3.24 -11.26 13.68
CA SER A 284 -4.37 -11.66 12.82
C SER A 284 -4.02 -12.68 11.73
N VAL A 285 -2.73 -12.96 11.52
CA VAL A 285 -2.25 -13.96 10.55
C VAL A 285 -1.33 -15.01 11.19
N LEU A 286 -1.09 -14.92 12.50
CA LEU A 286 -0.21 -15.82 13.23
C LEU A 286 -0.99 -16.98 13.86
N TYR A 287 -0.77 -18.19 13.35
CA TYR A 287 -1.41 -19.42 13.80
C TYR A 287 -0.36 -20.48 14.12
N GLU A 288 -0.39 -21.06 15.33
CA GLU A 288 0.65 -21.97 15.83
C GLU A 288 0.85 -23.24 14.98
N ASN A 289 -0.20 -23.68 14.30
CA ASN A 289 -0.19 -24.92 13.52
C ASN A 289 -0.12 -24.69 12.00
N HIS A 290 0.14 -23.46 11.56
CA HIS A 290 0.25 -23.13 10.15
C HIS A 290 1.71 -23.12 9.71
N HIS A 291 1.91 -23.45 8.44
CA HIS A 291 3.18 -23.39 7.74
C HIS A 291 3.19 -22.15 6.86
N TYR A 292 4.30 -21.42 6.95
CA TYR A 292 4.49 -20.19 6.22
C TYR A 292 5.75 -20.31 5.38
N HIS A 293 5.74 -19.68 4.20
CA HIS A 293 6.91 -19.58 3.36
C HIS A 293 7.00 -18.21 2.71
N VAL A 294 8.24 -17.84 2.35
CA VAL A 294 8.51 -16.71 1.47
C VAL A 294 8.85 -17.22 0.09
N GLU A 295 8.36 -16.52 -0.93
CA GLU A 295 8.76 -16.66 -2.32
C GLU A 295 9.40 -15.35 -2.77
N LEU A 296 10.53 -15.45 -3.47
CA LEU A 296 11.13 -14.34 -4.18
C LEU A 296 10.90 -14.54 -5.68
N TRP A 297 10.35 -13.52 -6.30
CA TRP A 297 10.02 -13.50 -7.72
C TRP A 297 10.86 -12.45 -8.43
N ASN A 298 11.39 -12.79 -9.59
CA ASN A 298 11.81 -11.79 -10.57
C ASN A 298 10.65 -11.48 -11.54
N ASP A 299 10.92 -10.78 -12.63
CA ASP A 299 9.94 -10.42 -13.66
C ASP A 299 9.50 -11.60 -14.55
N ARG A 300 10.12 -12.77 -14.41
CA ARG A 300 9.90 -13.96 -15.26
C ARG A 300 9.41 -15.17 -14.46
N GLU A 301 9.95 -15.40 -13.28
CA GLU A 301 9.76 -16.62 -12.50
C GLU A 301 10.03 -16.45 -11.01
N MET A 302 9.65 -17.47 -10.23
CA MET A 302 10.06 -17.61 -8.84
C MET A 302 11.52 -18.09 -8.81
N VAL A 303 12.38 -17.34 -8.14
CA VAL A 303 13.83 -17.63 -8.08
C VAL A 303 14.26 -18.22 -6.74
N PHE A 304 13.44 -18.09 -5.70
CA PHE A 304 13.76 -18.59 -4.37
C PHE A 304 12.47 -18.87 -3.59
N ARG A 305 12.48 -19.94 -2.79
CA ARG A 305 11.43 -20.27 -1.83
C ARG A 305 12.07 -20.84 -0.56
N ALA A 306 11.60 -20.40 0.60
CA ALA A 306 12.06 -20.93 1.87
C ALA A 306 10.94 -20.93 2.93
N PRO A 307 10.93 -21.91 3.85
CA PRO A 307 10.03 -21.89 5.00
C PRO A 307 10.39 -20.72 5.93
N LEU A 308 9.39 -20.26 6.68
CA LEU A 308 9.51 -19.20 7.68
C LEU A 308 9.19 -19.73 9.07
N ASP A 309 9.98 -19.32 10.06
CA ASP A 309 9.56 -19.35 11.47
C ASP A 309 8.83 -18.02 11.75
N PRO A 310 7.49 -18.02 11.93
CA PRO A 310 6.73 -16.78 12.06
C PRO A 310 6.97 -16.09 13.42
N LEU A 311 7.62 -16.75 14.37
CA LEU A 311 7.97 -16.19 15.69
C LEU A 311 9.35 -15.51 15.71
N ARG A 312 10.07 -15.50 14.57
CA ARG A 312 11.41 -14.96 14.46
C ARG A 312 11.57 -14.14 13.18
N MET A 313 12.61 -13.31 13.18
CA MET A 313 13.07 -12.67 11.96
C MET A 313 13.91 -13.66 11.14
N ASN A 314 13.45 -13.96 9.93
CA ASN A 314 14.11 -14.86 8.98
C ASN A 314 14.93 -14.01 7.99
N TYR A 315 16.17 -14.39 7.70
CA TYR A 315 17.07 -13.64 6.83
C TYR A 315 17.54 -14.48 5.67
N PHE A 316 17.54 -13.89 4.48
CA PHE A 316 17.98 -14.54 3.26
C PHE A 316 18.80 -13.56 2.41
N ALA A 317 19.82 -14.07 1.73
CA ALA A 317 20.58 -13.34 0.73
C ALA A 317 20.58 -14.16 -0.56
N VAL A 318 20.06 -13.58 -1.64
CA VAL A 318 19.82 -14.27 -2.91
C VAL A 318 20.60 -13.55 -4.00
N ASP A 319 21.31 -14.31 -4.81
CA ASP A 319 22.05 -13.76 -5.96
C ASP A 319 21.06 -13.22 -6.99
N THR A 320 21.38 -12.06 -7.56
CA THR A 320 20.52 -11.44 -8.57
C THR A 320 21.02 -11.75 -9.97
N ASP A 321 20.07 -11.86 -10.90
CA ASP A 321 20.33 -11.91 -12.33
C ASP A 321 20.32 -10.47 -12.84
N PRO A 322 21.45 -9.95 -13.37
CA PRO A 322 21.53 -8.58 -13.87
C PRO A 322 20.58 -8.32 -15.05
N SER A 323 20.06 -9.37 -15.71
CA SER A 323 19.07 -9.26 -16.77
C SER A 323 17.63 -9.09 -16.27
N ALA A 324 17.33 -9.42 -15.01
CA ALA A 324 15.99 -9.32 -14.43
C ALA A 324 15.49 -7.86 -14.37
N GLY A 325 14.19 -7.67 -14.60
CA GLY A 325 13.55 -6.35 -14.59
C GLY A 325 13.25 -5.79 -13.22
N PHE A 326 12.80 -6.66 -12.30
CA PHE A 326 12.54 -6.32 -10.90
C PHE A 326 12.66 -7.56 -10.03
N TYR A 327 12.72 -7.36 -8.71
CA TYR A 327 12.57 -8.40 -7.70
C TYR A 327 11.52 -8.01 -6.68
N ARG A 328 10.63 -8.94 -6.31
CA ARG A 328 9.62 -8.77 -5.25
C ARG A 328 9.56 -10.01 -4.36
N ALA A 329 9.06 -9.86 -3.14
CA ALA A 329 8.85 -10.97 -2.22
C ALA A 329 7.36 -11.15 -1.91
N GLU A 330 6.94 -12.38 -1.71
CA GLU A 330 5.57 -12.74 -1.32
C GLU A 330 5.63 -13.71 -0.14
N VAL A 331 4.80 -13.49 0.87
CA VAL A 331 4.66 -14.39 2.02
C VAL A 331 3.32 -15.08 1.94
N TRP A 332 3.33 -16.38 2.14
CA TRP A 332 2.17 -17.25 2.04
C TRP A 332 1.93 -17.96 3.35
N ASP A 333 0.65 -18.18 3.65
CA ASP A 333 0.17 -19.15 4.63
C ASP A 333 -0.31 -20.36 3.84
N GLU A 334 0.33 -21.53 4.00
CA GLU A 334 0.02 -22.75 3.23
C GLU A 334 -1.24 -23.46 3.71
N ASP A 335 -1.58 -23.33 5.00
CA ASP A 335 -2.65 -24.10 5.63
C ASP A 335 -4.00 -23.40 5.57
N ARG A 336 -4.00 -22.07 5.40
CA ARG A 336 -5.24 -21.30 5.36
C ARG A 336 -6.00 -21.57 4.05
N ARG A 337 -7.27 -21.96 4.19
CA ARG A 337 -8.12 -22.32 3.05
C ARG A 337 -9.04 -21.19 2.66
N TYR A 338 -9.22 -21.01 1.36
CA TYR A 338 -10.32 -20.26 0.78
C TYR A 338 -11.29 -21.24 0.15
N ARG A 339 -12.57 -21.20 0.55
CA ARG A 339 -13.59 -22.13 0.05
C ARG A 339 -13.09 -23.59 0.19
N THR A 340 -13.77 -24.56 -0.42
CA THR A 340 -13.42 -25.98 -0.23
C THR A 340 -12.27 -26.46 -1.14
N ASP A 341 -11.76 -25.62 -2.03
CA ASP A 341 -10.95 -26.01 -3.19
C ASP A 341 -9.59 -25.32 -3.33
N THR A 342 -9.30 -24.24 -2.60
CA THR A 342 -7.98 -23.59 -2.61
C THR A 342 -7.29 -23.67 -1.25
N VAL A 343 -6.06 -24.20 -1.27
CA VAL A 343 -5.19 -24.36 -0.10
C VAL A 343 -4.05 -23.35 -0.21
N GLY A 344 -3.97 -22.48 0.79
CA GLY A 344 -2.98 -21.45 0.95
C GLY A 344 -3.26 -20.15 0.18
N TYR A 345 -2.87 -19.02 0.76
CA TYR A 345 -2.95 -17.73 0.09
C TYR A 345 -1.88 -16.74 0.58
N ARG A 346 -1.67 -15.68 -0.21
CA ARG A 346 -0.71 -14.61 0.04
C ARG A 346 -1.16 -13.74 1.21
N ILE A 347 -0.31 -13.58 2.21
CA ILE A 347 -0.57 -12.75 3.39
C ILE A 347 0.28 -11.48 3.44
N ALA A 348 1.33 -11.39 2.63
CA ALA A 348 2.07 -10.15 2.41
C ALA A 348 2.81 -10.11 1.06
N ILE A 349 3.01 -8.89 0.55
CA ILE A 349 3.78 -8.59 -0.66
C ILE A 349 4.80 -7.49 -0.31
N GLY A 350 6.07 -7.78 -0.53
CA GLY A 350 7.16 -6.81 -0.49
C GLY A 350 7.26 -6.09 -1.83
N ASN A 351 7.26 -4.77 -1.80
CA ASN A 351 7.24 -3.95 -3.01
C ASN A 351 8.48 -4.19 -3.89
N PRO A 352 8.36 -4.11 -5.23
CA PRO A 352 9.48 -4.46 -6.09
C PRO A 352 10.66 -3.50 -5.92
N ILE A 353 11.88 -4.03 -5.98
CA ILE A 353 13.05 -3.24 -6.38
C ILE A 353 13.15 -3.39 -7.90
N TRP A 354 13.23 -2.28 -8.63
CA TRP A 354 13.33 -2.30 -10.10
C TRP A 354 14.77 -2.06 -10.56
N ARG A 355 15.12 -2.69 -11.69
CA ARG A 355 16.38 -2.43 -12.36
C ARG A 355 16.34 -1.08 -13.06
N LYS A 356 17.40 -0.31 -12.88
CA LYS A 356 17.60 0.97 -13.54
C LYS A 356 17.67 0.77 -15.05
N GLY A 357 16.86 1.55 -15.77
CA GLY A 357 16.81 1.50 -17.23
C GLY A 357 16.06 0.31 -17.81
N TRP A 358 15.47 -0.57 -16.97
CA TRP A 358 14.62 -1.64 -17.47
C TRP A 358 13.38 -1.09 -18.17
N LYS A 359 13.10 -1.69 -19.32
CA LYS A 359 11.85 -1.63 -20.07
C LYS A 359 11.55 -3.08 -20.47
N PRO A 360 10.32 -3.57 -20.25
CA PRO A 360 9.92 -4.94 -20.55
C PRO A 360 10.00 -5.28 -22.04
#